data_AF-A0A941ZM78-F1
#
_entry.id   AF-A0A941ZM78-F1
#
_cell.length_a   1.000
_cell.length_b   1.000
_cell.length_c   1.000
_cell.angle_alpha   90.00
_cell.angle_beta   90.00
_cell.angle_gamma   90.00
#
_symmetry.space_group_name_H-M   'P 1'
#
loop_
_entity.id
_entity.type
_entity.pdbx_description
1 polymer ?
#
loop_
_entity_poly.entity_id
_entity_poly.type
_entity_poly.pdbx_seq_one_letter_code
_entity_poly.pdbx_strand_id
1 'polypeptide(L)'
;DDENCLVSFFVLGFPVSFTNSGGGQHNLRGHFRGQAQFQARCNCADYEYRQFIRGRFTRTRGGVVNDLGGIFNLLPAGRLTADFREDGDTSDNPVNYGHRANPADNNPEDRYINDAGNDDQANGCRYRNEDFPGANLNTQAGDSFDALMQFRGVIRRSGREVRSLEWTAIRGVFNVP
;
A
#
# COMPACT_ATOMS: atom_id res chain seq x y z
N ASP A 1 3.10 19.20 21.68
CA ASP A 1 2.34 17.96 21.87
C ASP A 1 1.57 17.56 20.63
N ASP A 2 2.20 16.84 19.71
CA ASP A 2 1.50 16.22 18.57
C ASP A 2 0.66 15.00 19.00
N GLU A 3 0.96 14.40 20.16
CA GLU A 3 0.20 13.27 20.72
C GLU A 3 -1.28 13.58 20.92
N ASN A 4 -1.63 14.85 21.17
CA ASN A 4 -3.03 15.28 21.34
C ASN A 4 -3.70 15.75 20.03
N CYS A 5 -2.97 15.70 18.91
CA CYS A 5 -3.42 16.20 17.61
C CYS A 5 -3.73 15.08 16.61
N LEU A 6 -3.06 13.93 16.70
CA LEU A 6 -3.44 12.72 15.97
C LEU A 6 -4.49 11.96 16.78
N VAL A 7 -5.74 11.99 16.32
CA VAL A 7 -6.88 11.33 17.00
C VAL A 7 -6.84 9.82 16.79
N SER A 8 -6.58 9.40 15.56
CA SER A 8 -6.48 7.99 15.21
C SER A 8 -5.58 7.81 14.00
N PHE A 9 -4.84 6.72 13.99
CA PHE A 9 -4.21 6.17 12.80
C PHE A 9 -4.32 4.65 12.90
N PHE A 10 -5.01 4.02 11.97
CA PHE A 10 -5.21 2.57 11.97
C PHE A 10 -5.28 2.01 10.55
N VAL A 11 -5.06 0.70 10.45
CA VAL A 11 -5.14 -0.06 9.22
C VAL A 11 -5.98 -1.31 9.45
N LEU A 12 -6.91 -1.57 8.54
CA LEU A 12 -7.70 -2.79 8.47
C LEU A 12 -7.12 -3.67 7.34
N GLY A 13 -6.54 -4.81 7.69
CA GLY A 13 -6.08 -5.80 6.73
C GLY A 13 -7.17 -6.82 6.41
N PHE A 14 -7.21 -7.29 5.16
CA PHE A 14 -8.14 -8.32 4.70
C PHE A 14 -7.40 -9.60 4.31
N PRO A 15 -8.08 -10.76 4.23
CA PRO A 15 -7.46 -12.00 3.81
C PRO A 15 -6.83 -11.91 2.41
N VAL A 16 -5.66 -12.55 2.26
CA VAL A 16 -5.02 -12.73 0.96
C VAL A 16 -5.81 -13.75 0.14
N SER A 17 -5.98 -13.47 -1.15
CA SER A 17 -6.57 -14.40 -2.11
C SER A 17 -5.53 -14.87 -3.12
N PHE A 18 -5.56 -16.16 -3.45
CA PHE A 18 -4.78 -16.76 -4.52
C PHE A 18 -5.72 -17.63 -5.35
N THR A 19 -6.13 -17.11 -6.51
CA THR A 19 -7.27 -17.67 -7.27
C THR A 19 -6.85 -17.98 -8.70
N ASN A 20 -7.30 -19.11 -9.23
CA ASN A 20 -7.12 -19.45 -10.63
C ASN A 20 -8.01 -18.54 -11.49
N SER A 21 -7.39 -17.76 -12.38
CA SER A 21 -8.09 -16.83 -13.28
C SER A 21 -8.29 -17.39 -14.69
N GLY A 22 -7.96 -18.67 -14.91
CA GLY A 22 -8.00 -19.34 -16.22
C GLY A 22 -6.73 -19.15 -17.04
N GLY A 23 -6.59 -19.91 -18.13
CA GLY A 23 -5.48 -19.75 -19.09
C GLY A 23 -4.08 -20.02 -18.51
N GLY A 24 -3.97 -20.80 -17.43
CA GLY A 24 -2.70 -21.01 -16.74
C GLY A 24 -2.27 -19.82 -15.90
N GLN A 25 -3.20 -18.98 -15.44
CA GLN A 25 -2.91 -17.82 -14.59
C GLN A 25 -3.54 -17.95 -13.20
N HIS A 26 -2.86 -17.35 -12.23
CA HIS A 26 -3.41 -17.10 -10.90
C HIS A 26 -3.31 -15.62 -10.55
N ASN A 27 -4.34 -15.09 -9.88
CA ASN A 27 -4.32 -13.78 -9.27
C ASN A 27 -3.98 -13.92 -7.79
N LEU A 28 -2.85 -13.34 -7.37
CA LEU A 28 -2.51 -13.17 -5.96
C LEU A 28 -2.86 -11.73 -5.57
N ARG A 29 -3.74 -11.56 -4.59
CA ARG A 29 -4.21 -10.23 -4.18
C ARG A 29 -4.36 -10.13 -2.67
N GLY A 30 -3.67 -9.15 -2.10
CA GLY A 30 -3.93 -8.61 -0.77
C GLY A 30 -4.91 -7.45 -0.83
N HIS A 31 -5.33 -6.97 0.34
CA HIS A 31 -6.19 -5.79 0.46
C HIS A 31 -6.02 -5.20 1.86
N PHE A 32 -5.95 -3.88 1.94
CA PHE A 32 -6.04 -3.14 3.20
C PHE A 32 -6.74 -1.80 3.01
N ARG A 33 -7.24 -1.25 4.13
CA ARG A 33 -7.76 0.12 4.22
C ARG A 33 -7.07 0.86 5.36
N GLY A 34 -6.55 2.04 5.08
CA GLY A 34 -5.92 2.94 6.04
C GLY A 34 -6.82 4.14 6.36
N GLN A 35 -6.78 4.60 7.60
CA GLN A 35 -7.41 5.86 7.97
C GLN A 35 -6.57 6.60 9.01
N ALA A 36 -6.47 7.93 8.84
CA ALA A 36 -5.96 8.83 9.85
C ALA A 36 -6.95 9.98 10.12
N GLN A 37 -7.01 10.43 11.37
CA GLN A 37 -7.83 11.57 11.77
C GLN A 37 -7.03 12.50 12.66
N PHE A 38 -7.14 13.80 12.37
CA PHE A 38 -6.44 14.86 13.07
C PHE A 38 -7.44 15.81 13.73
N GLN A 39 -7.04 16.43 14.84
CA GLN A 39 -7.81 17.50 15.47
C GLN A 39 -7.73 18.78 14.63
N ALA A 40 -8.88 19.37 14.27
CA ALA A 40 -8.92 20.60 13.48
C ALA A 40 -8.17 21.77 14.14
N ARG A 41 -8.25 21.88 15.48
CA ARG A 41 -7.53 22.90 16.28
C ARG A 41 -5.99 22.82 16.19
N CYS A 42 -5.45 21.77 15.57
CA CYS A 42 -4.02 21.53 15.44
C CYS A 42 -3.47 21.85 14.04
N ASN A 43 -4.18 22.63 13.22
CA ASN A 43 -3.82 22.90 11.83
C ASN A 43 -3.62 21.59 11.06
N CYS A 44 -4.69 20.80 10.89
CA CYS A 44 -4.60 19.47 10.27
C CYS A 44 -4.03 19.50 8.84
N ALA A 45 -4.10 20.65 8.16
CA ALA A 45 -3.44 20.90 6.87
C ALA A 45 -1.92 20.70 6.89
N ASP A 46 -1.27 20.82 8.06
CA ASP A 46 0.18 20.59 8.21
C ASP A 46 0.54 19.10 8.18
N TYR A 47 -0.45 18.20 8.29
CA TYR A 47 -0.23 16.76 8.36
C TYR A 47 -0.33 16.11 7.00
N GLU A 48 0.60 15.22 6.66
CA GLU A 48 0.52 14.38 5.46
C GLU A 48 0.74 12.90 5.83
N TYR A 49 0.12 12.00 5.09
CA TYR A 49 0.38 10.58 5.07
C TYR A 49 1.36 10.25 3.95
N ARG A 50 2.23 9.26 4.18
CA ARG A 50 3.17 8.72 3.21
C ARG A 50 3.14 7.20 3.29
N GLN A 51 3.07 6.55 2.15
CA GLN A 51 3.12 5.09 2.05
C GLN A 51 4.50 4.61 1.62
N PHE A 52 4.96 3.54 2.25
CA PHE A 52 6.18 2.84 1.89
C PHE A 52 5.89 1.35 1.76
N ILE A 53 6.58 0.68 0.84
CA ILE A 53 6.45 -0.75 0.57
C ILE A 53 7.82 -1.43 0.67
N ARG A 54 7.84 -2.66 1.20
CA ARG A 54 8.97 -3.60 1.11
C ARG A 54 8.46 -5.01 0.91
N GLY A 55 9.34 -5.92 0.51
CA GLY A 55 8.98 -7.32 0.43
C GLY A 55 9.98 -8.18 -0.31
N ARG A 56 9.52 -9.38 -0.60
CA ARG A 56 10.19 -10.36 -1.46
C ARG A 56 9.13 -11.18 -2.18
N PHE A 57 9.43 -11.57 -3.40
CA PHE A 57 8.52 -12.38 -4.21
C PHE A 57 9.35 -13.36 -5.02
N THR A 58 9.22 -14.65 -4.76
CA THR A 58 9.96 -15.67 -5.50
C THR A 58 9.03 -16.76 -6.01
N ARG A 59 9.44 -17.42 -7.10
CA ARG A 59 8.79 -18.62 -7.63
C ARG A 59 9.76 -19.78 -7.63
N THR A 60 9.35 -20.90 -7.04
CA THR A 60 10.03 -22.18 -7.18
C THR A 60 9.31 -23.03 -8.23
N ARG A 61 10.03 -23.49 -9.26
CA ARG A 61 9.54 -24.41 -10.29
C ARG A 61 10.56 -25.50 -10.50
N GLY A 62 10.18 -26.77 -10.31
CA GLY A 62 11.10 -27.91 -10.46
C GLY A 62 12.36 -27.79 -9.59
N GLY A 63 12.24 -27.20 -8.39
CA GLY A 63 13.36 -26.94 -7.48
C GLY A 63 14.20 -25.68 -7.78
N VAL A 64 13.92 -24.97 -8.88
CA VAL A 64 14.63 -23.74 -9.25
C VAL A 64 13.88 -22.52 -8.71
N VAL A 65 14.56 -21.73 -7.88
CA VAL A 65 14.05 -20.47 -7.32
C VAL A 65 14.36 -19.32 -8.26
N ASN A 66 13.32 -18.56 -8.64
CA ASN A 66 13.42 -17.35 -9.43
C ASN A 66 12.94 -16.15 -8.61
N ASP A 67 13.72 -15.07 -8.61
CA ASP A 67 13.29 -13.78 -8.07
C ASP A 67 12.29 -13.12 -9.02
N LEU A 68 11.13 -12.76 -8.51
CA LEU A 68 10.06 -12.09 -9.24
C LEU A 68 9.85 -10.65 -8.77
N GLY A 69 10.73 -10.08 -7.95
CA GLY A 69 10.59 -8.68 -7.50
C GLY A 69 10.45 -7.68 -8.66
N GLY A 70 10.99 -7.98 -9.84
CA GLY A 70 10.87 -7.17 -11.05
C GLY A 70 9.51 -7.17 -11.73
N ILE A 71 8.55 -8.03 -11.33
CA ILE A 71 7.17 -7.94 -11.86
C ILE A 71 6.45 -6.68 -11.36
N PHE A 72 6.93 -6.09 -10.26
CA PHE A 72 6.46 -4.83 -9.69
C PHE A 72 7.24 -3.64 -10.26
N ASN A 73 7.39 -3.61 -11.59
CA ASN A 73 8.21 -2.62 -12.28
C ASN A 73 7.62 -1.20 -12.25
N LEU A 74 6.33 -1.07 -11.95
CA LEU A 74 5.64 0.22 -11.81
C LEU A 74 5.89 0.89 -10.45
N LEU A 75 6.44 0.18 -9.46
CA LEU A 75 6.84 0.82 -8.21
C LEU A 75 7.91 1.89 -8.47
N PRO A 76 7.99 2.98 -7.67
CA PRO A 76 9.03 4.00 -7.81
C PRO A 76 10.46 3.46 -7.77
N ALA A 77 10.68 2.35 -7.05
CA ALA A 77 11.98 1.66 -7.00
C ALA A 77 12.25 0.74 -8.21
N GLY A 78 11.31 0.64 -9.16
CA GLY A 78 11.34 -0.23 -10.33
C GLY A 78 11.21 -1.72 -10.03
N ARG A 79 10.98 -2.09 -8.76
CA ARG A 79 10.81 -3.47 -8.27
C ARG A 79 10.38 -3.48 -6.80
N LEU A 80 9.91 -4.63 -6.34
CA LEU A 80 9.78 -4.90 -4.90
C LEU A 80 11.16 -5.15 -4.28
N THR A 81 11.50 -4.37 -3.25
CA THR A 81 12.80 -4.40 -2.56
C THR A 81 12.67 -4.87 -1.12
N ALA A 82 13.77 -5.41 -0.54
CA ALA A 82 13.80 -5.83 0.85
C ALA A 82 13.69 -4.67 1.85
N ASP A 83 14.20 -3.49 1.49
CA ASP A 83 14.08 -2.27 2.28
C ASP A 83 12.78 -1.52 1.95
N PHE A 84 12.26 -0.75 2.90
CA PHE A 84 11.14 0.16 2.65
C PHE A 84 11.54 1.25 1.65
N ARG A 85 10.77 1.34 0.56
CA ARG A 85 10.84 2.41 -0.43
C ARG A 85 9.49 3.10 -0.52
N GLU A 86 9.50 4.36 -0.94
CA GLU A 86 8.25 5.08 -1.15
C GLU A 86 7.42 4.35 -2.20
N ASP A 87 6.15 4.18 -1.88
CA ASP A 87 5.20 3.45 -2.69
C ASP A 87 4.43 4.38 -3.64
N GLY A 88 3.94 3.80 -4.72
CA GLY A 88 3.30 4.53 -5.81
C GLY A 88 3.21 3.71 -7.07
N ASP A 89 2.67 4.31 -8.12
CA ASP A 89 2.65 3.78 -9.47
C ASP A 89 3.24 4.80 -10.44
N THR A 90 4.36 4.43 -11.08
CA THR A 90 5.08 5.31 -12.02
C THR A 90 4.35 5.53 -13.34
N SER A 91 3.25 4.81 -13.58
CA SER A 91 2.32 5.07 -14.69
C SER A 91 1.27 6.12 -14.35
N ASP A 92 1.08 6.44 -13.07
CA ASP A 92 0.14 7.44 -12.60
C ASP A 92 0.76 8.84 -12.49
N ASN A 93 -0.10 9.86 -12.57
CA ASN A 93 0.27 11.22 -12.24
C ASN A 93 -0.77 11.81 -11.27
N PRO A 94 -0.39 12.03 -10.00
CA PRO A 94 0.94 11.89 -9.41
C PRO A 94 1.30 10.45 -9.03
N VAL A 95 2.60 10.16 -9.00
CA VAL A 95 3.13 8.79 -8.78
C VAL A 95 2.86 8.25 -7.38
N ASN A 96 3.05 9.07 -6.35
CA ASN A 96 3.11 8.58 -4.98
C ASN A 96 1.75 8.65 -4.28
N TYR A 97 1.42 7.60 -3.53
CA TYR A 97 0.17 7.53 -2.76
C TYR A 97 0.23 8.32 -1.46
N GLY A 98 -0.87 8.99 -1.12
CA GLY A 98 -1.12 9.58 0.20
C GLY A 98 -0.75 11.04 0.39
N HIS A 99 -0.07 11.63 -0.59
CA HIS A 99 0.46 12.98 -0.43
C HIS A 99 -0.67 13.99 -0.46
N ARG A 100 -0.60 14.97 0.45
CA ARG A 100 -1.57 16.06 0.52
C ARG A 100 -1.59 16.96 -0.72
N ALA A 101 -0.44 17.10 -1.38
CA ALA A 101 -0.29 17.94 -2.56
C ALA A 101 -0.83 17.29 -3.84
N ASN A 102 -1.30 16.04 -3.76
CA ASN A 102 -1.77 15.27 -4.90
C ASN A 102 -3.31 15.38 -5.03
N PRO A 103 -3.87 15.27 -6.24
CA PRO A 103 -5.32 15.18 -6.44
C PRO A 103 -5.92 13.98 -5.69
N ALA A 104 -7.18 14.09 -5.28
CA ALA A 104 -7.91 12.97 -4.69
C ALA A 104 -8.15 11.85 -5.71
N ASP A 105 -7.97 10.61 -5.26
CA ASP A 105 -8.39 9.41 -5.99
C ASP A 105 -9.50 8.67 -5.24
N ASN A 106 -10.44 8.13 -6.02
CA ASN A 106 -11.60 7.39 -5.56
C ASN A 106 -11.54 5.91 -5.88
N ASN A 107 -10.68 5.49 -6.80
CA ASN A 107 -10.58 4.10 -7.20
C ASN A 107 -9.13 3.69 -7.53
N PRO A 108 -8.37 3.21 -6.54
CA PRO A 108 -8.77 3.04 -5.13
C PRO A 108 -8.82 4.36 -4.35
N GLU A 109 -9.38 4.35 -3.13
CA GLU A 109 -9.48 5.55 -2.30
C GLU A 109 -8.09 6.03 -1.88
N ASP A 110 -7.75 7.29 -2.14
CA ASP A 110 -6.53 7.94 -1.64
C ASP A 110 -6.73 9.46 -1.50
N ARG A 111 -7.21 9.91 -0.34
CA ARG A 111 -7.58 11.32 -0.18
C ARG A 111 -7.72 11.83 1.25
N TYR A 112 -7.74 13.16 1.35
CA TYR A 112 -8.17 13.87 2.54
C TYR A 112 -9.60 14.40 2.35
N ILE A 113 -10.40 14.31 3.40
CA ILE A 113 -11.79 14.74 3.43
C ILE A 113 -12.05 15.68 4.61
N ASN A 114 -12.94 16.64 4.40
CA ASN A 114 -13.45 17.52 5.46
C ASN A 114 -14.54 16.84 6.30
N ASP A 115 -15.10 17.53 7.30
CA ASP A 115 -16.11 16.98 8.21
C ASP A 115 -17.43 16.57 7.52
N ALA A 116 -17.77 17.24 6.42
CA ALA A 116 -18.92 16.88 5.58
C ALA A 116 -18.68 15.61 4.73
N GLY A 117 -17.44 15.12 4.68
CA GLY A 117 -17.05 13.95 3.89
C GLY A 117 -16.70 14.28 2.44
N ASN A 118 -16.59 15.56 2.08
CA ASN A 118 -16.15 15.99 0.76
C ASN A 118 -14.64 16.00 0.68
N ASP A 119 -14.11 15.74 -0.52
CA ASP A 119 -12.69 15.83 -0.82
C ASP A 119 -12.18 17.24 -0.52
N ASP A 120 -11.14 17.32 0.30
CA ASP A 120 -10.47 18.55 0.69
C ASP A 120 -9.01 18.23 0.97
N GLN A 121 -8.23 18.09 -0.11
CA GLN A 121 -6.80 17.81 -0.03
C GLN A 121 -6.08 18.87 0.82
N ALA A 122 -6.42 20.15 0.68
CA ALA A 122 -5.72 21.22 1.38
C ALA A 122 -6.03 21.27 2.89
N ASN A 123 -7.30 21.11 3.29
CA ASN A 123 -7.74 21.38 4.67
C ASN A 123 -8.42 20.19 5.35
N GLY A 124 -8.59 19.07 4.66
CA GLY A 124 -9.22 17.87 5.20
C GLY A 124 -8.45 17.31 6.40
N CYS A 125 -9.16 17.11 7.49
CA CYS A 125 -8.61 16.57 8.74
C CYS A 125 -8.77 15.05 8.87
N ARG A 126 -9.26 14.38 7.83
CA ARG A 126 -9.37 12.92 7.77
C ARG A 126 -8.72 12.43 6.49
N TYR A 127 -7.78 11.50 6.59
CA TYR A 127 -7.19 10.82 5.45
C TYR A 127 -7.76 9.41 5.36
N ARG A 128 -8.02 8.94 4.13
CA ARG A 128 -8.44 7.57 3.84
C ARG A 128 -7.64 7.01 2.68
N ASN A 129 -7.34 5.73 2.80
CA ASN A 129 -6.65 4.95 1.79
C ASN A 129 -7.29 3.56 1.66
N GLU A 130 -7.34 3.04 0.44
CA GLU A 130 -7.58 1.64 0.12
C GLU A 130 -6.53 1.19 -0.90
N ASP A 131 -6.07 -0.05 -0.78
CA ASP A 131 -5.06 -0.58 -1.70
C ASP A 131 -5.24 -2.10 -1.87
N PHE A 132 -4.88 -2.59 -3.04
CA PHE A 132 -5.02 -3.97 -3.48
C PHE A 132 -3.70 -4.52 -4.05
N PRO A 133 -2.64 -4.61 -3.24
CA PRO A 133 -1.35 -5.08 -3.71
C PRO A 133 -1.46 -6.53 -4.21
N GLY A 134 -0.72 -6.86 -5.25
CA GLY A 134 -0.83 -8.19 -5.86
C GLY A 134 -0.20 -8.27 -7.23
N ALA A 135 -0.35 -9.44 -7.85
CA ALA A 135 0.13 -9.68 -9.21
C ALA A 135 -0.74 -10.71 -9.92
N ASN A 136 -0.85 -10.54 -11.25
CA ASN A 136 -1.30 -11.60 -12.15
C ASN A 136 -0.11 -12.46 -12.53
N LEU A 137 -0.18 -13.74 -12.23
CA LEU A 137 0.95 -14.67 -12.32
C LEU A 137 0.69 -15.67 -13.44
N ASN A 138 1.65 -15.80 -14.35
CA ASN A 138 1.69 -16.96 -15.25
C ASN A 138 2.20 -18.17 -14.47
N THR A 139 1.37 -19.20 -14.39
CA THR A 139 1.54 -20.37 -13.53
C THR A 139 1.59 -21.68 -14.29
N GLN A 140 2.26 -22.66 -13.72
CA GLN A 140 2.25 -24.06 -14.13
C GLN A 140 2.01 -24.94 -12.90
N ALA A 141 1.44 -26.12 -13.11
CA ALA A 141 1.25 -27.10 -12.03
C ALA A 141 2.59 -27.37 -11.33
N GLY A 142 2.58 -27.36 -10.00
CA GLY A 142 3.78 -27.51 -9.17
C GLY A 142 4.61 -26.24 -8.97
N ASP A 143 4.17 -25.09 -9.50
CA ASP A 143 4.74 -23.79 -9.09
C ASP A 143 4.44 -23.52 -7.61
N SER A 144 5.41 -22.93 -6.92
CA SER A 144 5.25 -22.43 -5.54
C SER A 144 5.74 -20.99 -5.46
N PHE A 145 4.88 -20.08 -5.00
CA PHE A 145 5.19 -18.66 -4.84
C PHE A 145 5.37 -18.32 -3.37
N ASP A 146 6.56 -17.87 -2.98
CA ASP A 146 6.80 -17.33 -1.65
C ASP A 146 6.77 -15.81 -1.72
N ALA A 147 5.71 -15.22 -1.16
CA ALA A 147 5.43 -13.80 -1.26
C ALA A 147 5.31 -13.16 0.11
N LEU A 148 5.98 -12.03 0.27
CA LEU A 148 5.87 -11.11 1.38
C LEU A 148 5.74 -9.70 0.81
N MET A 149 4.67 -9.00 1.15
CA MET A 149 4.51 -7.57 0.92
C MET A 149 4.10 -6.90 2.22
N GLN A 150 4.94 -5.97 2.65
CA GLN A 150 4.75 -5.20 3.86
C GLN A 150 4.73 -3.73 3.54
N PHE A 151 3.93 -3.01 4.30
CA PHE A 151 3.72 -1.60 4.13
C PHE A 151 4.06 -0.89 5.43
N ARG A 152 4.48 0.36 5.28
CA ARG A 152 4.63 1.31 6.37
C ARG A 152 3.95 2.61 5.99
N GLY A 153 2.96 2.99 6.77
CA GLY A 153 2.30 4.27 6.67
C GLY A 153 2.91 5.24 7.66
N VAL A 154 3.22 6.45 7.22
CA VAL A 154 3.87 7.48 8.02
C VAL A 154 3.03 8.75 8.00
N ILE A 155 2.58 9.19 9.16
CA ILE A 155 2.03 10.52 9.38
C ILE A 155 3.18 11.47 9.65
N ARG A 156 3.30 12.50 8.82
CA ARG A 156 4.23 13.61 9.00
C ARG A 156 3.48 14.87 9.34
N ARG A 157 4.16 15.80 10.01
CA ARG A 157 3.73 17.18 10.21
C ARG A 157 4.88 18.09 9.81
N SER A 158 4.66 18.97 8.83
CA SER A 158 5.69 19.89 8.32
C SER A 158 7.02 19.16 8.00
N GLY A 159 6.92 17.99 7.36
CA GLY A 159 8.06 17.15 6.97
C GLY A 159 8.65 16.24 8.06
N ARG A 160 8.26 16.39 9.33
CA ARG A 160 8.72 15.50 10.43
C ARG A 160 7.76 14.36 10.66
N GLU A 161 8.27 13.13 10.78
CA GLU A 161 7.47 11.98 11.21
C GLU A 161 6.90 12.19 12.63
N VAL A 162 5.58 12.03 12.75
CA VAL A 162 4.83 12.09 14.02
C VAL A 162 4.48 10.69 14.49
N ARG A 163 4.03 9.83 13.57
CA ARG A 163 3.63 8.45 13.86
C ARG A 163 3.82 7.58 12.63
N SER A 164 4.23 6.34 12.84
CA SER A 164 4.23 5.31 11.82
C SER A 164 3.51 4.05 12.29
N LEU A 165 3.03 3.27 11.31
CA LEU A 165 2.48 1.93 11.49
C LEU A 165 3.01 1.03 10.38
N GLU A 166 3.36 -0.20 10.72
CA GLU A 166 3.72 -1.25 9.76
C GLU A 166 2.65 -2.35 9.74
N TRP A 167 2.34 -2.87 8.55
CA TRP A 167 1.44 -4.01 8.38
C TRP A 167 1.92 -4.90 7.23
N THR A 168 1.31 -6.08 7.14
CA THR A 168 1.61 -7.06 6.09
C THR A 168 0.34 -7.30 5.28
N ALA A 169 0.36 -6.94 3.99
CA ALA A 169 -0.77 -7.13 3.10
C ALA A 169 -0.75 -8.52 2.45
N ILE A 170 0.45 -9.08 2.22
CA ILE A 170 0.62 -10.43 1.68
C ILE A 170 1.74 -11.13 2.47
N ARG A 171 1.47 -12.36 2.94
CA ARG A 171 2.48 -13.27 3.47
C ARG A 171 2.02 -14.70 3.27
N GLY A 172 2.86 -15.50 2.62
CA GLY A 172 2.61 -16.94 2.55
C GLY A 172 3.36 -17.62 1.42
N VAL A 173 3.19 -18.94 1.38
CA VAL A 173 3.58 -19.79 0.26
C VAL A 173 2.32 -20.24 -0.46
N PHE A 174 2.21 -19.92 -1.74
CA PHE A 174 1.04 -20.16 -2.57
C PHE A 174 1.40 -21.20 -3.63
N ASN A 175 0.77 -22.38 -3.55
CA ASN A 175 1.08 -23.50 -4.43
C ASN A 175 0.03 -23.62 -5.52
N VAL A 176 0.49 -23.87 -6.74
CA VAL A 176 -0.36 -24.16 -7.89
C VAL A 176 -0.56 -25.68 -7.94
N PRO A 177 -1.82 -26.17 -7.85
CA PRO A 177 -2.13 -27.60 -7.90
C PRO A 177 -1.62 -28.31 -9.15
#